data_AF-A0A257RTU1-F1
#
_entry.id   AF-A0A257RTU1-F1
#
_cell.length_a   1.000
_cell.length_b   1.000
_cell.length_c   1.000
_cell.angle_alpha   90.00
_cell.angle_beta   90.00
_cell.angle_gamma   90.00
#
_symmetry.space_group_name_H-M   'P 1'
#
loop_
_entity.id
_entity.type
_entity.pdbx_description
1 polymer ?
#
loop_
_entity_poly.entity_id
_entity_poly.type
_entity_poly.pdbx_seq_one_letter_code
_entity_poly.pdbx_strand_id
1 'polypeptide(L)' 'MSYDPGLVARIADVLDRLGERTARQKNVFGGWGFLIGKHAFVIVWEEGIICKLTHDDYRHALGETGVTPFSP' A
#
# COMPACT_ATOMS: atom_id res chain seq x y z
N MET A 1 -5.83 14.82 7.01
CA MET A 1 -5.16 13.71 7.71
C MET A 1 -4.04 13.25 6.80
N SER A 2 -2.80 13.52 7.19
CA SER A 2 -1.60 13.34 6.35
C SER A 2 -1.14 11.90 6.46
N TYR A 3 -0.89 11.24 5.34
CA TYR A 3 -0.10 10.02 5.30
C TYR A 3 1.34 10.30 5.79
N ASP A 4 2.04 9.27 6.28
CA ASP A 4 3.46 9.38 6.63
C ASP A 4 4.34 9.45 5.35
N PRO A 5 5.01 10.59 5.06
CA PRO A 5 5.88 10.72 3.89
C PRO A 5 7.13 9.84 3.99
N GLY A 6 7.58 9.47 5.21
CA GLY A 6 8.68 8.54 5.42
C GLY A 6 8.29 7.11 5.03
N LEU A 7 7.04 6.71 5.27
CA LEU A 7 6.52 5.41 4.81
C LEU A 7 6.39 5.36 3.29
N VAL A 8 5.96 6.47 2.66
CA VAL A 8 5.98 6.62 1.18
C VAL A 8 7.39 6.43 0.62
N ALA A 9 8.39 7.11 1.19
CA ALA A 9 9.77 7.01 0.73
C ALA A 9 10.33 5.58 0.87
N ARG A 10 10.03 4.89 1.98
CA ARG A 10 10.46 3.49 2.19
C ARG A 10 9.83 2.53 1.18
N ILE A 11 8.55 2.69 0.86
CA ILE A 11 7.90 1.87 -0.18
C ILE A 11 8.54 2.13 -1.54
N ALA A 12 8.81 3.39 -1.88
CA ALA A 12 9.46 3.72 -3.15
C ALA A 12 10.87 3.09 -3.27
N ASP A 13 11.67 3.13 -2.20
CA ASP A 13 12.99 2.46 -2.15
C ASP A 13 12.87 0.94 -2.32
N VAL A 14 11.89 0.30 -1.66
CA VAL A 14 11.62 -1.14 -1.83
C VAL A 14 11.27 -1.47 -3.29
N LEU A 15 10.40 -0.69 -3.92
CA LEU A 15 10.02 -0.91 -5.33
C LEU A 15 11.20 -0.73 -6.28
N ASP A 16 12.03 0.28 -6.06
CA ASP A 16 13.26 0.50 -6.85
C ASP A 16 14.21 -0.71 -6.74
N ARG A 17 14.42 -1.22 -5.52
CA ARG A 17 15.25 -2.41 -5.27
C ARG A 17 14.68 -3.69 -5.88
N LEU A 18 13.36 -3.83 -5.93
CA LEU A 18 12.69 -4.94 -6.61
C LEU A 18 12.70 -4.79 -8.14
N GLY A 19 13.18 -3.65 -8.66
CA GLY A 19 13.20 -3.36 -10.09
C GLY A 19 11.86 -2.90 -10.66
N GLU A 20 10.87 -2.60 -9.81
CA GLU A 20 9.58 -2.06 -10.23
C GLU A 20 9.71 -0.58 -10.59
N ARG A 21 9.57 -0.26 -11.89
CA ARG A 21 9.76 1.11 -12.42
C ARG A 21 8.49 1.73 -12.99
N THR A 22 7.40 0.98 -13.05
CA THR A 22 6.13 1.40 -13.64
C THR A 22 5.10 1.86 -12.62
N ALA A 23 5.39 1.68 -11.33
CA ALA A 23 4.54 2.11 -10.24
C ALA A 23 4.33 3.64 -10.25
N ARG A 24 3.10 4.07 -10.56
CA ARG A 24 2.70 5.48 -10.52
C ARG A 24 2.20 5.83 -9.13
N GLN A 25 2.47 7.06 -8.70
CA GLN A 25 2.06 7.56 -7.39
C GLN A 25 0.96 8.62 -7.52
N LYS A 26 -0.07 8.59 -6.67
CA LYS A 26 -1.13 9.62 -6.63
C LYS A 26 -1.89 9.62 -5.29
N ASN A 27 -2.65 10.68 -5.03
CA ASN A 27 -3.60 10.71 -3.92
C ASN A 27 -4.73 9.68 -4.11
N VAL A 28 -4.99 8.86 -3.08
CA VAL A 28 -6.06 7.84 -3.07
C VAL A 28 -6.67 7.77 -1.67
N PHE A 29 -7.98 7.93 -1.55
CA PHE A 29 -8.71 7.92 -0.26
C PHE A 29 -8.14 8.89 0.82
N GLY A 30 -7.56 10.02 0.39
CA GLY A 30 -6.88 10.96 1.29
C GLY A 30 -5.47 10.53 1.73
N GLY A 31 -5.01 9.34 1.32
CA GLY A 31 -3.65 8.84 1.48
C GLY A 31 -2.84 8.89 0.17
N TRP A 32 -1.70 8.20 0.15
CA TRP A 32 -0.78 8.15 -0.98
C TRP A 32 -0.66 6.75 -1.57
N GLY A 33 -1.20 6.56 -2.78
CA GLY A 33 -1.28 5.27 -3.45
C GLY A 33 -0.19 5.04 -4.49
N PHE A 34 0.30 3.80 -4.56
CA PHE A 34 1.14 3.28 -5.61
C PHE A 34 0.31 2.34 -6.52
N LEU A 35 0.45 2.52 -7.83
CA LEU A 35 -0.41 1.90 -8.82
C LEU A 35 0.37 1.26 -9.97
N ILE A 36 -0.05 0.06 -10.37
CA ILE A 36 0.34 -0.55 -11.65
C ILE A 36 -0.85 -0.43 -12.61
N GLY A 37 -0.64 0.18 -13.78
CA GLY A 37 -1.73 0.53 -14.68
C GLY A 37 -2.79 1.36 -13.94
N LYS A 38 -4.06 0.93 -13.94
CA LYS A 38 -5.17 1.62 -13.26
C LYS A 38 -5.42 1.15 -11.82
N HIS A 39 -4.68 0.18 -11.31
CA HIS A 39 -4.97 -0.50 -10.05
C HIS A 39 -3.98 -0.09 -8.96
N ALA A 40 -4.49 0.35 -7.81
CA ALA A 40 -3.68 0.50 -6.60
C ALA A 40 -3.34 -0.87 -6.01
N PHE A 41 -2.10 -1.02 -5.56
CA PHE A 41 -1.63 -2.23 -4.90
C PHE A 41 -1.13 -1.96 -3.47
N VAL A 42 -0.65 -0.75 -3.19
CA VAL A 42 -0.39 -0.29 -1.82
C VAL A 42 -0.77 1.17 -1.69
N ILE A 43 -1.38 1.53 -0.56
CA ILE A 43 -1.76 2.90 -0.21
C ILE A 43 -1.23 3.20 1.18
N VAL A 44 -0.42 4.24 1.34
CA VAL A 44 -0.07 4.78 2.65
C VAL A 44 -1.27 5.56 3.16
N TRP A 45 -1.79 5.16 4.30
CA TRP A 45 -3.00 5.74 4.87
C TRP A 45 -2.86 5.80 6.39
N GLU A 46 -3.02 7.00 6.95
CA GLU A 46 -2.73 7.29 8.36
C GLU A 46 -1.31 6.82 8.75
N GLU A 47 -1.21 5.94 9.75
CA GLU A 47 0.04 5.41 10.29
C GLU A 47 0.46 4.06 9.66
N GLY A 48 -0.28 3.59 8.65
CA GLY A 48 -0.11 2.26 8.10
C GLY A 48 -0.19 2.20 6.57
N ILE A 49 -0.39 0.97 6.07
CA ILE A 49 -0.57 0.70 4.65
C ILE A 49 -1.81 -0.16 4.41
N ILE A 50 -2.53 0.16 3.34
CA ILE A 50 -3.56 -0.70 2.77
C ILE A 50 -2.91 -1.45 1.61
N CYS A 51 -2.83 -2.77 1.69
CA CYS A 51 -2.25 -3.61 0.65
C CYS A 51 -3.31 -4.42 -0.08
N LYS A 52 -3.16 -4.55 -1.39
CA LYS A 52 -3.94 -5.49 -2.18
C LYS A 52 -3.31 -6.86 -2.06
N LEU A 53 -4.09 -7.83 -1.60
CA LEU A 53 -3.65 -9.21 -1.43
C LEU A 53 -4.38 -10.14 -2.41
N THR A 54 -3.78 -11.30 -2.69
CA THR A 54 -4.52 -12.39 -3.30
C THR A 54 -5.55 -12.92 -2.30
N HIS A 55 -6.52 -13.72 -2.77
CA HIS A 55 -7.54 -14.28 -1.88
C HIS A 55 -6.96 -15.17 -0.77
N ASP A 56 -5.92 -15.94 -1.09
CA ASP A 56 -5.27 -16.84 -0.14
C ASP A 56 -4.39 -16.06 0.84
N ASP A 57 -3.61 -15.09 0.36
CA ASP A 57 -2.81 -14.21 1.22
C ASP A 57 -3.69 -13.38 2.15
N TYR A 58 -4.86 -12.94 1.67
CA TYR A 58 -5.82 -12.19 2.49
C TYR A 58 -6.31 -13.02 3.68
N ARG A 59 -6.70 -14.28 3.45
CA ARG A 59 -7.12 -15.18 4.52
C ARG A 59 -6.02 -15.42 5.55
N HIS A 60 -4.78 -15.55 5.09
CA HIS A 60 -3.63 -15.71 5.97
C HIS A 60 -3.36 -14.45 6.79
N ALA A 61 -3.33 -13.29 6.13
CA ALA A 61 -3.05 -12.01 6.75
C ALA A 61 -4.08 -11.62 7.84
N LEU A 62 -5.34 -12.04 7.72
CA LEU A 62 -6.33 -11.81 8.78
C LEU A 62 -6.01 -12.52 10.12
N GLY A 63 -5.10 -13.49 10.13
CA GLY A 63 -4.58 -14.10 11.36
C GLY A 63 -3.40 -13.35 11.98
N GLU A 64 -2.80 -12.39 11.27
CA GLU A 64 -1.64 -11.63 11.72
C GLU A 64 -2.03 -10.49 12.67
N THR A 65 -1.21 -10.26 13.70
CA THR A 65 -1.44 -9.15 14.63
C THR A 65 -1.22 -7.82 13.93
N GLY A 66 -2.17 -6.90 14.08
CA GLY A 66 -2.09 -5.57 13.46
C GLY A 66 -2.64 -5.50 12.03
N VAL A 67 -3.19 -6.61 11.51
CA VAL A 67 -3.93 -6.62 10.23
C VAL A 67 -5.43 -6.52 10.50
N THR A 68 -6.09 -5.57 9.86
CA THR A 68 -7.55 -5.42 9.88
C THR A 68 -8.09 -5.31 8.46
N PRO A 69 -9.30 -5.82 8.19
CA PRO A 69 -9.98 -5.58 6.92
C PRO A 69 -10.14 -4.08 6.66
N PHE A 70 -9.73 -3.63 5.47
CA PHE A 70 -10.02 -2.27 5.04
C PHE A 70 -11.49 -2.17 4.60
N SER A 71 -12.27 -1.32 5.27
CA SER A 71 -13.65 -0.96 4.92
C SER A 71 -13.75 0.57 4.87
N PRO A 72 -13.80 1.18 3.67
CA PRO A 72 -13.90 2.64 3.51
C PRO A 72 -15.24 3.22 3.94
#